data_AF-A0A800BW00-F1
#
_entry.id   AF-A0A800BW00-F1
#
_cell.length_a   1.000
_cell.length_b   1.000
_cell.length_c   1.000
_cell.angle_alpha   90.00
_cell.angle_beta   90.00
_cell.angle_gamma   90.00
#
_symmetry.space_group_name_H-M   'P 1'
#
loop_
_entity.id
_entity.type
_entity.pdbx_description
1 polymer ?
#
loop_
_entity_poly.entity_id
_entity_poly.type
_entity_poly.pdbx_seq_one_letter_code
_entity_poly.pdbx_strand_id
1 'polypeptide(L)'
;MDYKRENLGYKREDKKNLLVKKGEKSYNTSHVSRIVPAMNQAKDLIARLEKLRANHEKKALKTQLEVARDPRHKIEENSVVKSNRLARAYYRFDIVEKRIMEAMISKLDSLLANKEQMQDIRLEASEYANAFGVKLHKAYEEMAGAVHRLMRTVITIRESDDVKREYTLMAEAVYHKGEGHITATFNPKIVKHLVNLREHFLSYKLKQTVSFKSSYTWRLFEIMMSWKKSDRPVAGWFT
;
A
#
# COMPACT_ATOMS: atom_id res chain seq x y z
N MET A 1 37.28 -60.10 44.02
CA MET A 1 37.26 -58.62 44.01
C MET A 1 36.45 -58.17 42.80
N ASP A 2 35.15 -58.44 42.70
CA ASP A 2 34.03 -58.09 43.57
C ASP A 2 33.58 -56.63 43.50
N TYR A 3 32.27 -56.52 43.25
CA TYR A 3 31.33 -55.41 43.45
C TYR A 3 31.14 -54.36 42.33
N LYS A 4 30.21 -54.77 41.44
CA LYS A 4 28.89 -54.15 41.20
C LYS A 4 28.72 -53.02 40.17
N ARG A 5 28.03 -53.44 39.10
CA ARG A 5 26.96 -52.70 38.41
C ARG A 5 25.90 -52.22 39.42
N GLU A 6 25.51 -50.95 39.37
CA GLU A 6 24.22 -50.49 39.91
C GLU A 6 23.82 -49.14 39.27
N ASN A 7 22.87 -49.23 38.32
CA ASN A 7 21.67 -48.39 38.16
C ASN A 7 21.79 -46.84 38.23
N LEU A 8 21.66 -46.18 37.08
CA LEU A 8 21.14 -44.81 36.96
C LEU A 8 20.18 -44.67 35.78
N GLY A 9 19.27 -45.64 35.67
CA GLY A 9 18.04 -45.51 34.92
C GLY A 9 16.88 -45.57 35.89
N TYR A 10 16.56 -44.46 36.58
CA TYR A 10 15.27 -44.23 37.27
C TYR A 10 15.23 -42.76 37.74
N LYS A 11 14.04 -42.15 37.76
CA LYS A 11 13.70 -40.78 38.21
C LYS A 11 13.50 -39.67 37.15
N ARG A 12 12.75 -39.95 36.08
CA ARG A 12 11.96 -38.90 35.39
C ARG A 12 10.46 -38.92 35.69
N GLU A 13 9.94 -39.96 36.36
CA GLU A 13 8.50 -40.09 36.62
C GLU A 13 8.03 -39.53 37.97
N ASP A 14 8.91 -39.38 38.97
CA ASP A 14 8.49 -38.97 40.32
C ASP A 14 8.23 -37.46 40.48
N LYS A 15 8.68 -36.61 39.55
CA LYS A 15 8.40 -35.15 39.62
C LYS A 15 6.97 -34.78 39.18
N LYS A 16 6.27 -35.67 38.47
CA LYS A 16 4.87 -35.45 38.10
C LYS A 16 3.90 -35.67 39.26
N ASN A 17 4.25 -36.55 40.21
CA ASN A 17 3.38 -36.86 41.35
C ASN A 17 3.64 -36.01 42.60
N LEU A 18 4.74 -35.24 42.65
CA LEU A 18 5.05 -34.37 43.79
C LEU A 18 4.43 -32.96 43.68
N LEU A 19 3.98 -32.56 42.48
CA LEU A 19 3.18 -31.34 42.27
C LEU A 19 1.67 -31.59 42.46
N VAL A 20 1.24 -32.85 42.58
CA VAL A 20 -0.16 -33.23 42.83
C VAL A 20 -0.52 -33.21 44.32
N LYS A 21 0.47 -33.13 45.23
CA LYS A 21 0.25 -33.11 46.68
C LYS A 21 0.98 -31.95 47.37
N LYS A 22 0.63 -30.71 47.04
CA LYS A 22 0.85 -29.54 47.91
C LYS A 22 -0.07 -28.41 47.49
N GLY A 23 -1.18 -28.26 48.20
CA GLY A 23 -2.05 -27.11 48.09
C GLY A 23 -3.47 -27.44 47.65
N GLU A 24 -4.20 -28.25 48.42
CA GLU A 24 -5.62 -28.01 48.64
C GLU A 24 -5.76 -26.66 49.37
N LYS A 25 -5.51 -25.57 48.64
CA LYS A 25 -6.10 -24.28 48.99
C LYS A 25 -7.43 -24.27 48.29
N SER A 26 -8.50 -24.28 49.08
CA SER A 26 -9.85 -23.95 48.63
C SER A 26 -9.82 -22.61 47.90
N TYR A 27 -9.65 -22.65 46.58
CA TYR A 27 -9.85 -21.50 45.73
C TYR A 27 -11.36 -21.31 45.66
N ASN A 28 -11.80 -20.20 46.22
CA ASN A 28 -13.19 -19.78 46.24
C ASN A 28 -13.84 -20.02 44.87
N THR A 29 -14.74 -21.00 44.81
CA THR A 29 -15.38 -21.53 43.59
C THR A 29 -16.13 -20.44 42.80
N SER A 30 -16.39 -19.29 43.43
CA SER A 30 -16.99 -18.10 42.83
C SER A 30 -16.06 -17.26 41.94
N HIS A 31 -14.73 -17.37 42.09
CA HIS A 31 -13.75 -16.63 41.27
C HIS A 31 -13.38 -17.39 39.99
N VAL A 32 -13.19 -18.71 40.08
CA VAL A 32 -12.91 -19.59 38.93
C VAL A 32 -14.11 -19.66 37.97
N SER A 33 -15.34 -19.63 38.50
CA SER A 33 -16.57 -19.65 37.69
C SER A 33 -16.79 -18.39 36.84
N ARG A 34 -16.15 -17.26 37.19
CA ARG A 34 -16.20 -16.01 36.40
C ARG A 34 -15.10 -15.91 35.33
N ILE A 35 -13.96 -16.56 35.54
CA ILE A 35 -12.80 -16.49 34.63
C ILE A 35 -12.96 -17.44 33.44
N VAL A 36 -13.51 -18.65 33.66
CA VAL A 36 -13.70 -19.64 32.60
C VAL A 36 -14.64 -19.16 31.47
N PRO A 37 -15.78 -18.50 31.77
CA PRO A 37 -16.63 -17.89 30.74
C PRO A 37 -15.92 -16.76 29.98
N ALA A 38 -15.14 -15.92 30.66
CA ALA A 38 -14.39 -14.84 30.02
C ALA A 38 -13.28 -15.38 29.08
N MET A 39 -12.60 -16.46 29.46
CA MET A 39 -11.63 -17.14 28.58
C MET A 39 -12.30 -17.81 27.38
N ASN A 40 -13.48 -18.39 27.54
CA ASN A 40 -14.24 -18.96 26.43
C ASN A 40 -14.75 -17.88 25.47
N GLN A 41 -15.24 -16.75 26.01
CA GLN A 41 -15.59 -15.58 25.22
C GLN A 41 -14.39 -15.03 24.45
N ALA A 42 -13.20 -14.96 25.07
CA ALA A 42 -11.98 -14.52 24.39
C ALA A 42 -11.59 -15.46 23.25
N LYS A 43 -11.70 -16.78 23.43
CA LYS A 43 -11.46 -17.78 22.37
C LYS A 43 -12.45 -17.64 21.21
N ASP A 44 -13.73 -17.43 21.50
CA ASP A 44 -14.77 -17.21 20.49
C ASP A 44 -14.55 -15.92 19.71
N LEU A 45 -14.09 -14.85 20.38
CA LEU A 45 -13.75 -13.58 19.74
C LEU A 45 -12.54 -13.71 18.82
N ILE A 46 -11.50 -14.43 19.25
CA ILE A 46 -10.32 -14.72 18.41
C ILE A 46 -10.75 -15.53 17.18
N ALA A 47 -11.55 -16.58 17.35
CA ALA A 47 -12.08 -17.37 16.25
C ALA A 47 -12.95 -16.54 15.27
N ARG A 48 -13.71 -15.57 15.77
CA ARG A 48 -14.46 -14.61 14.94
C ARG A 48 -13.53 -13.66 14.18
N LEU A 49 -12.48 -13.14 14.81
CA LEU A 49 -11.48 -12.28 14.17
C LEU A 49 -10.71 -13.01 13.07
N GLU A 50 -10.34 -14.26 13.29
CA GLU A 50 -9.69 -15.11 12.27
C GLU A 50 -10.62 -15.36 11.08
N LYS A 51 -11.90 -15.67 11.32
CA LYS A 51 -12.90 -15.80 10.26
C LYS A 51 -13.10 -14.49 9.48
N LEU A 52 -13.13 -13.35 10.16
CA LEU A 52 -13.24 -12.03 9.53
C LEU A 52 -12.00 -11.70 8.68
N ARG A 53 -10.80 -11.97 9.19
CA ARG A 53 -9.54 -11.80 8.43
C ARG A 53 -9.52 -12.69 7.19
N ALA A 54 -9.83 -13.97 7.33
CA ALA A 54 -9.90 -14.91 6.21
C ALA A 54 -10.96 -14.51 5.18
N ASN A 55 -12.13 -14.02 5.61
CA ASN A 55 -13.15 -13.50 4.69
C ASN A 55 -12.68 -12.23 3.98
N HIS A 56 -11.99 -11.33 4.68
CA HIS A 56 -11.42 -10.11 4.10
C HIS A 56 -10.30 -10.44 3.10
N GLU A 57 -9.42 -11.38 3.43
CA GLU A 57 -8.36 -11.88 2.54
C GLU A 57 -8.95 -12.56 1.31
N LYS A 58 -9.95 -13.43 1.48
CA LYS A 58 -10.68 -14.06 0.35
C LYS A 58 -11.40 -13.01 -0.51
N LYS A 59 -11.97 -11.97 0.09
CA LYS A 59 -12.59 -10.85 -0.64
C LYS A 59 -11.54 -10.05 -1.40
N ALA A 60 -10.41 -9.72 -0.78
CA ALA A 60 -9.29 -9.03 -1.43
C ALA A 60 -8.70 -9.85 -2.58
N LEU A 61 -8.45 -11.16 -2.37
CA LEU A 61 -7.98 -12.09 -3.39
C LEU A 61 -9.00 -12.27 -4.51
N LYS A 62 -10.30 -12.36 -4.20
CA LYS A 62 -11.36 -12.44 -5.22
C LYS A 62 -11.45 -11.17 -6.04
N THR A 63 -11.38 -10.00 -5.41
CA THR A 63 -11.34 -8.71 -6.11
C THR A 63 -10.07 -8.58 -6.97
N GLN A 64 -8.90 -9.00 -6.47
CA GLN A 64 -7.66 -9.05 -7.25
C GLN A 64 -7.74 -10.05 -8.41
N LEU A 65 -8.34 -11.23 -8.20
CA LEU A 65 -8.59 -12.23 -9.23
C LEU A 65 -9.61 -11.75 -10.27
N GLU A 66 -10.64 -11.01 -9.86
CA GLU A 66 -11.61 -10.38 -10.77
C GLU A 66 -10.97 -9.24 -11.58
N VAL A 67 -10.12 -8.42 -10.95
CA VAL A 67 -9.30 -7.39 -11.63
C VAL A 67 -8.30 -8.02 -12.59
N ALA A 68 -7.69 -9.15 -12.25
CA ALA A 68 -6.79 -9.90 -13.13
C ALA A 68 -7.53 -10.67 -14.24
N ARG A 69 -8.82 -10.99 -14.05
CA ARG A 69 -9.68 -11.70 -15.01
C ARG A 69 -10.37 -10.78 -16.01
N ASP A 70 -10.43 -9.47 -15.74
CA ASP A 70 -11.00 -8.50 -16.69
C ASP A 70 -9.87 -7.85 -17.52
N PRO A 71 -9.62 -8.31 -18.76
CA PRO A 71 -8.62 -7.70 -19.66
C PRO A 71 -8.97 -6.26 -20.09
N ARG A 72 -10.05 -5.68 -19.53
CA ARG A 72 -10.51 -4.31 -19.77
C ARG A 72 -10.39 -3.39 -18.55
N HIS A 73 -9.70 -3.76 -17.47
CA HIS A 73 -9.40 -2.78 -16.42
C HIS A 73 -8.37 -1.76 -16.92
N LYS A 74 -8.88 -0.80 -17.67
CA LYS A 74 -8.12 0.27 -18.29
C LYS A 74 -7.64 1.20 -17.19
N ILE A 75 -6.32 1.43 -17.10
CA ILE A 75 -5.69 2.33 -16.12
C ILE A 75 -6.36 3.72 -16.12
N GLU A 76 -6.89 4.16 -17.26
CA GLU A 76 -7.66 5.41 -17.38
C GLU A 76 -8.84 5.53 -16.39
N GLU A 77 -9.50 4.43 -16.01
CA GLU A 77 -10.61 4.48 -15.06
C GLU A 77 -10.16 4.53 -13.58
N ASN A 78 -8.86 4.31 -13.32
CA ASN A 78 -8.33 4.32 -11.96
C ASN A 78 -8.39 5.73 -11.36
N SER A 79 -8.69 5.79 -10.07
CA SER A 79 -8.63 7.03 -9.29
C SER A 79 -7.21 7.28 -8.79
N VAL A 80 -6.73 8.51 -8.98
CA VAL A 80 -5.48 8.99 -8.38
C VAL A 80 -5.83 9.86 -7.18
N VAL A 81 -5.21 9.55 -6.03
CA VAL A 81 -5.41 10.27 -4.77
C VAL A 81 -4.08 10.84 -4.29
N LYS A 82 -4.07 12.10 -3.85
CA LYS A 82 -2.87 12.80 -3.34
C LYS A 82 -3.22 13.82 -2.28
N SER A 83 -2.29 14.07 -1.38
CA SER A 83 -2.43 15.16 -0.40
C SER A 83 -2.33 16.51 -1.11
N ASN A 84 -3.07 17.49 -0.59
CA ASN A 84 -3.03 18.87 -1.09
C ASN A 84 -1.63 19.48 -0.98
N ARG A 85 -0.86 19.08 0.04
CA ARG A 85 0.54 19.49 0.21
C ARG A 85 1.40 19.03 -0.96
N LEU A 86 1.27 17.77 -1.37
CA LEU A 86 1.99 17.23 -2.53
C LEU A 86 1.51 17.84 -3.84
N ALA A 87 0.21 18.04 -3.99
CA ALA A 87 -0.38 18.69 -5.17
C ALA A 87 0.12 20.13 -5.37
N ARG A 88 0.39 20.85 -4.27
CA ARG A 88 0.91 22.23 -4.29
C ARG A 88 2.44 22.31 -4.19
N ALA A 89 3.12 21.20 -3.93
CA ALA A 89 4.58 21.14 -3.83
C ALA A 89 5.26 21.56 -5.12
N TYR A 90 6.44 22.18 -5.06
CA TYR A 90 7.18 22.57 -6.25
C TYR A 90 7.89 21.35 -6.86
N TYR A 91 7.70 21.14 -8.16
CA TYR A 91 8.42 20.15 -8.95
C TYR A 91 8.34 20.53 -10.43
N ARG A 92 9.28 20.01 -11.22
CA ARG A 92 9.30 20.17 -12.68
C ARG A 92 9.21 18.79 -13.32
N PHE A 93 8.13 18.55 -14.06
CA PHE A 93 7.92 17.34 -14.84
C PHE A 93 7.77 17.65 -16.31
N ASP A 94 8.30 16.76 -17.14
CA ASP A 94 7.84 16.59 -18.50
C ASP A 94 6.46 15.91 -18.52
N ILE A 95 5.71 16.07 -19.62
CA ILE A 95 4.39 15.46 -19.77
C ILE A 95 4.45 13.93 -19.69
N VAL A 96 5.50 13.32 -20.27
CA VAL A 96 5.67 11.87 -20.28
C VAL A 96 5.92 11.34 -18.86
N GLU A 97 6.83 11.98 -18.12
CA GLU A 97 7.14 11.64 -16.73
C GLU A 97 5.89 11.77 -15.85
N LYS A 98 5.15 12.86 -16.03
CA LYS A 98 3.91 13.09 -15.30
C LYS A 98 2.93 11.95 -15.58
N ARG A 99 2.65 11.61 -16.84
CA ARG A 99 1.75 10.51 -17.19
C ARG A 99 2.15 9.18 -16.54
N ILE A 100 3.44 8.85 -16.56
CA ILE A 100 3.97 7.62 -15.94
C ILE A 100 3.80 7.66 -14.41
N MET A 101 4.15 8.78 -13.77
CA MET A 101 3.96 8.96 -12.32
C MET A 101 2.50 8.74 -11.94
N GLU A 102 1.56 9.32 -12.67
CA GLU A 102 0.12 9.24 -12.38
C GLU A 102 -0.41 7.82 -12.58
N ALA A 103 0.02 7.14 -13.64
CA ALA A 103 -0.31 5.74 -13.88
C ALA A 103 0.23 4.85 -12.75
N MET A 104 1.45 5.07 -12.28
CA MET A 104 2.04 4.33 -11.16
C MET A 104 1.31 4.61 -9.84
N ILE A 105 0.97 5.86 -9.54
CA ILE A 105 0.19 6.22 -8.34
C ILE A 105 -1.18 5.54 -8.37
N SER A 106 -1.81 5.44 -9.55
CA SER A 106 -3.10 4.78 -9.71
C SER A 106 -3.06 3.26 -9.45
N LYS A 107 -1.87 2.66 -9.50
CA LYS A 107 -1.61 1.23 -9.25
C LYS A 107 -1.08 0.96 -7.82
N LEU A 108 -0.87 2.01 -7.03
CA LEU A 108 -0.33 1.89 -5.69
C LEU A 108 -1.30 1.14 -4.78
N ASP A 109 -0.79 0.16 -4.02
CA ASP A 109 -1.63 -0.61 -3.10
C ASP A 109 -1.64 0.08 -1.73
N SER A 110 -2.80 0.65 -1.38
CA SER A 110 -3.02 1.30 -0.08
C SER A 110 -2.78 0.38 1.12
N LEU A 111 -2.96 -0.95 0.98
CA LEU A 111 -2.78 -1.91 2.07
C LEU A 111 -1.30 -2.18 2.35
N LEU A 112 -0.48 -2.31 1.30
CA LEU A 112 0.95 -2.55 1.43
C LEU A 112 1.68 -1.31 1.95
N ALA A 113 1.24 -0.12 1.50
CA ALA A 113 1.81 1.13 1.93
C ALA A 113 1.63 1.39 3.45
N ASN A 114 0.58 0.82 4.07
CA ASN A 114 0.37 0.90 5.53
C ASN A 114 1.42 0.15 6.35
N LYS A 115 2.12 -0.81 5.75
CA LYS A 115 3.19 -1.57 6.43
C LYS A 115 4.56 -0.90 6.31
N GLU A 116 4.62 0.32 5.76
CA GLU A 116 5.86 1.04 5.41
C GLU A 116 6.82 0.21 4.55
N GLN A 117 6.28 -0.78 3.83
CA GLN A 117 7.06 -1.63 2.93
C GLN A 117 7.30 -0.89 1.61
N MET A 118 8.53 -0.99 1.09
CA MET A 118 8.84 -0.54 -0.25
C MET A 118 8.02 -1.38 -1.25
N GLN A 119 7.20 -0.72 -2.05
CA GLN A 119 6.35 -1.37 -3.04
C GLN A 119 6.91 -1.11 -4.44
N ASP A 120 7.23 -2.19 -5.13
CA ASP A 120 7.64 -2.15 -6.52
C ASP A 120 6.40 -2.15 -7.40
N ILE A 121 6.28 -1.12 -8.25
CA ILE A 121 5.12 -0.92 -9.11
C ILE A 121 5.55 -1.15 -10.54
N ARG A 122 4.88 -2.13 -11.17
CA ARG A 122 5.07 -2.47 -12.58
C ARG A 122 4.07 -1.71 -13.46
N LEU A 123 4.59 -1.03 -14.47
CA LEU A 123 3.82 -0.41 -15.54
C LEU A 123 4.30 -0.93 -16.89
N GLU A 124 3.40 -1.55 -17.66
CA GLU A 124 3.72 -2.04 -19.00
C GLU A 124 3.49 -0.97 -20.07
N ALA A 125 4.29 -1.02 -21.13
CA ALA A 125 4.15 -0.06 -22.24
C ALA A 125 2.84 -0.23 -23.00
N SER A 126 2.30 -1.44 -23.07
CA SER A 126 0.97 -1.74 -23.62
C SER A 126 -0.12 -0.97 -22.87
N GLU A 127 -0.08 -1.01 -21.53
CA GLU A 127 -1.04 -0.31 -20.69
C GLU A 127 -0.88 1.21 -20.78
N TYR A 128 0.36 1.71 -20.81
CA TYR A 128 0.65 3.12 -21.01
C TYR A 128 0.13 3.63 -22.36
N ALA A 129 0.42 2.89 -23.44
CA ALA A 129 -0.02 3.20 -24.79
C ALA A 129 -1.55 3.28 -24.87
N ASN A 130 -2.24 2.30 -24.27
CA ASN A 130 -3.71 2.26 -24.22
C ASN A 130 -4.30 3.40 -23.40
N ALA A 131 -3.70 3.72 -22.24
CA ALA A 131 -4.23 4.76 -21.36
C ALA A 131 -4.06 6.17 -21.93
N PHE A 132 -2.96 6.45 -22.64
CA PHE A 132 -2.65 7.80 -23.14
C PHE A 132 -2.79 7.96 -24.65
N GLY A 133 -3.26 6.93 -25.36
CA GLY A 133 -3.47 6.96 -26.81
C GLY A 133 -2.19 7.12 -27.62
N VAL A 134 -1.07 6.56 -27.13
CA VAL A 134 0.25 6.64 -27.78
C VAL A 134 0.52 5.36 -28.57
N LYS A 135 1.21 5.45 -29.71
CA LYS A 135 1.64 4.27 -30.47
C LYS A 135 2.61 3.44 -29.61
N LEU A 136 2.47 2.11 -29.64
CA LEU A 136 3.24 1.20 -28.79
C LEU A 136 4.77 1.37 -28.91
N HIS A 137 5.29 1.51 -30.13
CA HIS A 137 6.73 1.78 -30.34
C HIS A 137 7.21 3.02 -29.60
N LYS A 138 6.44 4.11 -29.70
CA LYS A 138 6.77 5.38 -29.04
C LYS A 138 6.64 5.29 -27.53
N ALA A 139 5.68 4.50 -27.02
CA ALA A 139 5.54 4.24 -25.59
C ALA A 139 6.82 3.63 -24.99
N TYR A 140 7.46 2.68 -25.67
CA TYR A 140 8.73 2.11 -25.22
C TYR A 140 9.85 3.16 -25.12
N GLU A 141 9.99 4.02 -26.12
CA GLU A 141 10.99 5.10 -26.14
C GLU A 141 10.73 6.14 -25.03
N GLU A 142 9.48 6.58 -24.91
CA GLU A 142 9.03 7.53 -23.91
C GLU A 142 9.27 7.00 -22.49
N MET A 143 8.93 5.73 -22.25
CA MET A 143 9.17 5.05 -20.97
C MET A 143 10.66 4.90 -20.66
N ALA A 144 11.47 4.43 -21.61
CA ALA A 144 12.91 4.28 -21.42
C ALA A 144 13.58 5.61 -21.06
N GLY A 145 13.20 6.70 -21.74
CA GLY A 145 13.72 8.03 -21.46
C GLY A 145 13.21 8.63 -20.14
N ALA A 146 12.00 8.29 -19.72
CA ALA A 146 11.38 8.83 -18.51
C ALA A 146 11.96 8.26 -17.23
N VAL A 147 12.40 6.99 -17.20
CA VAL A 147 12.98 6.36 -15.99
C VAL A 147 14.10 7.19 -15.39
N HIS A 148 15.04 7.62 -16.21
CA HIS A 148 16.17 8.43 -15.77
C HIS A 148 15.74 9.80 -15.21
N ARG A 149 14.71 10.39 -15.81
CA ARG A 149 14.21 11.70 -15.40
C ARG A 149 13.39 11.62 -14.13
N LEU A 150 12.56 10.58 -13.97
CA LEU A 150 11.81 10.28 -12.75
C LEU A 150 12.72 10.09 -11.54
N MET A 151 13.86 9.41 -11.71
CA MET A 151 14.87 9.26 -10.65
C MET A 151 15.50 10.59 -10.22
N ARG A 152 15.64 11.53 -11.15
CA ARG A 152 16.23 12.86 -10.90
C ARG A 152 15.21 13.89 -10.46
N THR A 153 13.92 13.57 -10.49
CA THR A 153 12.88 14.49 -10.04
C THR A 153 12.94 14.65 -8.53
N VAL A 154 13.18 15.88 -8.10
CA VAL A 154 13.08 16.30 -6.70
C VAL A 154 11.77 17.06 -6.50
N ILE A 155 11.04 16.70 -5.46
CA ILE A 155 9.84 17.38 -4.99
C ILE A 155 10.20 18.21 -3.77
N THR A 156 9.95 19.51 -3.84
CA THR A 156 10.14 20.44 -2.72
C THR A 156 8.79 20.72 -2.05
N ILE A 157 8.62 20.22 -0.84
CA ILE A 157 7.44 20.45 0.00
C ILE A 157 7.78 21.54 1.03
N ARG A 158 6.96 22.59 1.09
CA ARG A 158 7.07 23.64 2.12
C ARG A 158 6.23 23.24 3.33
N GLU A 159 6.84 23.17 4.51
CA GLU A 159 6.15 22.85 5.77
C GLU A 159 5.72 24.09 6.53
N SER A 160 6.61 25.08 6.59
CA SER A 160 6.37 26.42 7.10
C SER A 160 7.12 27.42 6.21
N ASP A 161 7.01 28.71 6.48
CA ASP A 161 7.67 29.76 5.70
C ASP A 161 9.20 29.59 5.67
N ASP A 162 9.78 29.06 6.76
CA ASP A 162 11.22 28.85 6.90
C ASP A 162 11.70 27.42 6.63
N VAL A 163 10.80 26.43 6.56
CA VAL A 163 11.19 25.01 6.42
C VAL A 163 10.76 24.46 5.05
N LYS A 164 11.77 24.23 4.20
CA LYS A 164 11.63 23.52 2.92
C LYS A 164 12.28 22.15 3.05
N ARG A 165 11.54 21.09 2.67
CA ARG A 165 12.08 19.74 2.55
C ARG A 165 12.05 19.27 1.12
N GLU A 166 13.14 18.66 0.71
CA GLU A 166 13.32 18.11 -0.62
C GLU A 166 13.36 16.59 -0.55
N TYR A 167 12.62 15.96 -1.44
CA TYR A 167 12.51 14.51 -1.54
C TYR A 167 12.74 14.09 -2.97
N THR A 168 13.51 13.03 -3.19
CA THR A 168 13.54 12.33 -4.47
C THR A 168 12.21 11.63 -4.69
N LEU A 169 11.66 11.70 -5.91
CA LEU A 169 10.39 11.07 -6.26
C LEU A 169 10.45 9.54 -6.08
N MET A 170 11.42 8.93 -6.76
CA MET A 170 11.65 7.49 -6.80
C MET A 170 12.84 7.12 -5.92
N ALA A 171 12.73 6.01 -5.22
CA ALA A 171 13.85 5.34 -4.56
C ALA A 171 14.63 4.48 -5.56
N GLU A 172 13.90 3.79 -6.45
CA GLU A 172 14.44 2.95 -7.51
C GLU A 172 13.53 3.01 -8.74
N ALA A 173 14.11 2.98 -9.94
CA ALA A 173 13.37 2.84 -11.18
C ALA A 173 14.23 2.11 -12.22
N VAL A 174 13.69 1.04 -12.78
CA VAL A 174 14.37 0.14 -13.70
C VAL A 174 13.52 -0.06 -14.95
N TYR A 175 14.14 0.10 -16.12
CA TYR A 175 13.51 -0.23 -17.40
C TYR A 175 13.97 -1.61 -17.88
N HIS A 176 13.04 -2.52 -18.07
CA HIS A 176 13.32 -3.88 -18.53
C HIS A 176 13.21 -3.94 -20.07
N LYS A 177 14.33 -3.74 -20.76
CA LYS A 177 14.40 -3.62 -22.24
C LYS A 177 13.84 -4.83 -23.02
N GLY A 178 13.79 -6.02 -22.43
CA GLY A 178 13.26 -7.24 -23.08
C GLY A 178 11.78 -7.51 -22.80
N GLU A 179 11.26 -7.07 -21.65
CA GLU A 179 9.87 -7.29 -21.26
C GLU A 179 8.98 -6.08 -21.49
N GLY A 180 9.56 -4.91 -21.79
CA GLY A 180 8.80 -3.75 -22.21
C GLY A 180 7.99 -3.09 -21.09
N HIS A 181 8.48 -3.17 -19.85
CA HIS A 181 7.85 -2.56 -18.68
C HIS A 181 8.87 -1.78 -17.84
N ILE A 182 8.36 -0.86 -17.03
CA ILE A 182 9.12 -0.18 -15.97
C ILE A 182 8.70 -0.76 -14.64
N THR A 183 9.68 -1.03 -13.78
CA THR A 183 9.48 -1.27 -12.36
C THR A 183 10.01 -0.07 -11.60
N ALA A 184 9.18 0.56 -10.77
CA ALA A 184 9.58 1.71 -9.98
C ALA A 184 9.05 1.65 -8.55
N THR A 185 9.84 2.18 -7.63
CA THR A 185 9.58 2.17 -6.20
C THR A 185 9.58 3.60 -5.71
N PHE A 186 8.43 4.06 -5.21
CA PHE A 186 8.33 5.42 -4.67
C PHE A 186 9.15 5.58 -3.39
N ASN A 187 9.66 6.79 -3.17
CA ASN A 187 10.27 7.12 -1.89
C ASN A 187 9.23 6.99 -0.75
N PRO A 188 9.50 6.22 0.32
CA PRO A 188 8.54 6.02 1.42
C PRO A 188 8.05 7.34 2.04
N LYS A 189 8.87 8.39 2.03
CA LYS A 189 8.46 9.72 2.53
C LYS A 189 7.39 10.38 1.66
N ILE A 190 7.39 10.12 0.35
CA ILE A 190 6.37 10.60 -0.59
C ILE A 190 5.13 9.73 -0.55
N VAL A 191 5.27 8.42 -0.34
CA VAL A 191 4.14 7.49 -0.23
C VAL A 191 3.14 7.93 0.85
N LYS A 192 3.63 8.48 1.97
CA LYS A 192 2.79 9.08 3.04
C LYS A 192 1.84 10.18 2.55
N HIS A 193 2.16 10.81 1.43
CA HIS A 193 1.34 11.84 0.78
C HIS A 193 0.41 11.31 -0.32
N LEU A 194 0.42 10.00 -0.58
CA LEU A 194 -0.36 9.33 -1.61
C LEU A 194 -1.40 8.37 -1.01
N VAL A 195 -1.12 7.79 0.16
CA VAL A 195 -1.97 6.77 0.79
C VAL A 195 -2.54 7.23 2.12
N ASN A 196 -3.63 6.58 2.52
CA ASN A 196 -4.24 6.70 3.85
C ASN A 196 -4.56 8.15 4.28
N LEU A 197 -4.94 8.97 3.30
CA LEU A 197 -5.27 10.38 3.51
C LEU A 197 -6.72 10.49 3.99
N ARG A 198 -6.91 11.06 5.18
CA ARG A 198 -8.25 11.28 5.76
C ARG A 198 -8.84 12.62 5.36
N GLU A 199 -7.99 13.64 5.32
CA GLU A 199 -8.38 15.02 5.10
C GLU A 199 -7.38 15.71 4.16
N HIS A 200 -7.78 16.83 3.57
CA HIS A 200 -6.94 17.66 2.71
C HIS A 200 -6.23 16.89 1.58
N PHE A 201 -7.01 16.13 0.82
CA PHE A 201 -6.56 15.43 -0.36
C PHE A 201 -7.38 15.84 -1.58
N LEU A 202 -6.79 15.64 -2.75
CA LEU A 202 -7.48 15.66 -4.02
C LEU A 202 -7.64 14.23 -4.52
N SER A 203 -8.71 14.01 -5.28
CA SER A 203 -8.96 12.76 -5.99
C SER A 203 -9.57 13.07 -7.35
N TYR A 204 -9.07 12.41 -8.38
CA TYR A 204 -9.63 12.47 -9.74
C TYR A 204 -9.41 11.15 -10.46
N LYS A 205 -10.21 10.87 -11.50
CA LYS A 205 -9.99 9.75 -12.40
C LYS A 205 -8.91 10.08 -13.42
N LEU A 206 -8.01 9.14 -13.71
CA LEU A 206 -6.92 9.37 -14.66
C LEU A 206 -7.44 9.80 -16.04
N LYS A 207 -8.57 9.27 -16.49
CA LYS A 207 -9.28 9.64 -17.73
C LYS A 207 -9.52 11.14 -17.89
N GLN A 208 -9.75 11.87 -16.80
CA GLN A 208 -9.96 13.34 -16.84
C GLN A 208 -8.70 14.09 -17.29
N THR A 209 -7.54 13.47 -17.10
CA THR A 209 -6.22 14.08 -17.32
C THR A 209 -5.50 13.52 -18.55
N VAL A 210 -5.98 12.41 -19.12
CA VAL A 210 -5.41 11.76 -20.32
C VAL A 210 -5.30 12.73 -21.51
N SER A 211 -6.28 13.62 -21.67
CA SER A 211 -6.34 14.58 -22.79
C SER A 211 -5.32 15.73 -22.67
N PHE A 212 -4.64 15.87 -21.53
CA PHE A 212 -3.70 16.96 -21.31
C PHE A 212 -2.42 16.77 -22.14
N LYS A 213 -2.10 17.80 -22.92
CA LYS A 213 -0.90 17.85 -23.78
C LYS A 213 0.31 18.51 -23.10
N SER A 214 0.09 19.22 -22.00
CA SER A 214 1.11 20.01 -21.31
C SER A 214 1.14 19.69 -19.81
N SER A 215 2.35 19.58 -19.25
CA SER A 215 2.53 19.37 -17.81
C SER A 215 2.03 20.58 -17.00
N TYR A 216 2.08 21.79 -17.56
CA TYR A 216 1.53 22.99 -16.93
C TYR A 216 0.01 22.95 -16.78
N THR A 217 -0.71 22.45 -17.80
CA THR A 217 -2.16 22.26 -17.73
C THR A 217 -2.53 21.28 -16.63
N TRP A 218 -1.81 20.16 -16.56
CA TRP A 218 -1.98 19.18 -15.49
C TRP A 218 -1.75 19.81 -14.12
N ARG A 219 -0.66 20.59 -13.99
CA ARG A 219 -0.30 21.25 -12.74
C ARG A 219 -1.36 22.25 -12.29
N LEU A 220 -1.86 23.06 -13.20
CA LEU A 220 -2.92 24.01 -12.92
C LEU A 220 -4.19 23.28 -12.46
N PHE A 221 -4.56 22.19 -13.15
CA PHE A 221 -5.68 21.34 -12.78
C PHE A 221 -5.55 20.79 -11.35
N GLU A 222 -4.40 20.20 -11.01
CA GLU A 222 -4.16 19.67 -9.65
C GLU A 222 -4.19 20.75 -8.59
N ILE A 223 -3.62 21.93 -8.87
CA ILE A 223 -3.69 23.07 -7.95
C ILE A 223 -5.16 23.41 -7.71
N MET A 224 -5.96 23.65 -8.76
CA MET A 224 -7.39 23.98 -8.62
C MET A 224 -8.15 22.90 -7.85
N MET A 225 -7.92 21.62 -8.16
CA MET A 225 -8.54 20.51 -7.45
C MET A 225 -8.14 20.44 -5.98
N SER A 226 -6.92 20.85 -5.63
CA SER A 226 -6.48 20.91 -4.23
C SER A 226 -7.17 22.00 -3.40
N TRP A 227 -7.78 23.01 -4.03
CA TRP A 227 -8.56 24.05 -3.35
C TRP A 227 -10.04 23.72 -3.25
N LYS A 228 -10.49 22.70 -4.01
CA LYS A 228 -11.86 22.20 -3.91
C LYS A 228 -12.08 21.72 -2.47
N LYS A 229 -12.89 22.46 -1.70
CA LYS A 229 -13.35 22.00 -0.39
C LYS A 229 -14.07 20.68 -0.60
N SER A 230 -13.58 19.64 0.07
CA SER A 230 -14.28 18.36 0.19
C SER A 230 -15.51 18.59 1.05
N ASP A 231 -16.56 19.15 0.46
CA ASP A 231 -17.87 19.12 1.12
C ASP A 231 -18.73 17.97 0.57
N ARG A 232 -18.49 17.49 -0.67
CA ARG A 232 -19.14 16.28 -1.23
C ARG A 232 -18.29 15.60 -2.32
N PRO A 233 -18.25 14.26 -2.40
CA PRO A 233 -17.79 13.57 -3.59
C PRO A 233 -18.72 13.93 -4.76
N VAL A 234 -18.16 14.48 -5.83
CA VAL A 234 -18.88 14.85 -7.06
C VAL A 234 -19.33 13.60 -7.78
N ALA A 235 -20.53 13.12 -7.43
CA ALA A 235 -21.44 12.60 -8.43
C ALA A 235 -22.08 13.82 -9.13
N GLY A 236 -21.88 13.97 -10.44
CA GLY A 236 -22.79 14.76 -11.28
C GLY A 236 -22.50 16.25 -11.55
N TRP A 237 -21.25 16.65 -11.88
CA TRP A 237 -21.03 17.99 -12.51
C TRP A 237 -20.61 17.92 -14.00
N PHE A 238 -20.47 16.73 -14.58
CA PHE A 238 -20.12 16.58 -16.00
C PHE A 238 -20.99 15.53 -16.71
N THR A 239 -22.30 15.66 -16.52
CA THR A 239 -23.35 15.07 -17.37
C THR A 239 -24.45 16.11 -17.48
#